data_AF-A0A7C1BUT3-F1
#
_entry.id   AF-A0A7C1BUT3-F1
#
_cell.length_a   1.000
_cell.length_b   1.000
_cell.length_c   1.000
_cell.angle_alpha   90.00
_cell.angle_beta   90.00
_cell.angle_gamma   90.00
#
_symmetry.space_group_name_H-M   'P 1'
#
loop_
_entity.id
_entity.type
_entity.pdbx_description
1 polymer ?
#
loop_
_entity_poly.entity_id
_entity_poly.type
_entity_poly.pdbx_seq_one_letter_code
_entity_poly.pdbx_strand_id
1 'polypeptide(L)'
;MELGIALLGYGSVSRKHIYALRNIEFHFPDYDIKPVIKVVYGRNEDKVREFSRKYEIPSYTNDMFKAISMSGINVIDIALPNYLHHEAAFRALELGKHVICEKPLAVSSRLAWEMYFKA
;
A
#
# COMPACT_ATOMS: atom_id res chain seq x y z
N MET A 1 -13.65 14.17 0.98
CA MET A 1 -13.82 12.77 0.44
C MET A 1 -12.81 11.80 1.09
N GLU A 2 -13.19 10.55 1.37
CA GLU A 2 -12.25 9.54 1.92
C GLU A 2 -11.54 8.77 0.79
N LEU A 3 -10.22 8.60 0.92
CA LEU A 3 -9.39 7.79 0.03
C LEU A 3 -8.84 6.58 0.78
N GLY A 4 -9.41 5.40 0.56
CA GLY A 4 -9.01 4.18 1.25
C GLY A 4 -7.70 3.60 0.70
N ILE A 5 -6.80 3.21 1.60
CA ILE A 5 -5.45 2.74 1.28
C ILE A 5 -5.24 1.34 1.85
N ALA A 6 -4.71 0.44 1.02
CA ALA A 6 -4.15 -0.83 1.44
C ALA A 6 -2.63 -0.73 1.47
N LEU A 7 -2.04 -0.86 2.65
CA LEU A 7 -0.60 -0.80 2.85
C LEU A 7 -0.01 -2.22 2.77
N LEU A 8 0.80 -2.49 1.76
CA LEU A 8 1.44 -3.79 1.58
C LEU A 8 2.84 -3.74 2.20
N GLY A 9 2.99 -4.37 3.37
CA GLY A 9 4.24 -4.42 4.13
C GLY A 9 4.15 -3.65 5.44
N TYR A 10 4.89 -4.14 6.45
CA TYR A 10 4.92 -3.61 7.82
C TYR A 10 6.36 -3.26 8.26
N GLY A 11 7.17 -2.81 7.31
CA GLY A 11 8.60 -2.54 7.49
C GLY A 11 8.91 -1.18 8.10
N SER A 12 10.18 -0.75 8.00
CA SER A 12 10.58 0.62 8.37
C SER A 12 9.97 1.67 7.45
N VAL A 13 9.87 1.38 6.15
CA VAL A 13 9.31 2.32 5.16
C VAL A 13 7.81 2.55 5.38
N SER A 14 7.06 1.48 5.66
CA SER A 14 5.63 1.55 6.02
C SER A 14 5.34 2.56 7.14
N ARG A 15 6.23 2.70 8.12
CA ARG A 15 6.07 3.67 9.22
C ARG A 15 6.17 5.12 8.75
N LYS A 16 7.04 5.38 7.77
CA LYS A 16 7.19 6.71 7.16
C LYS A 16 5.95 7.05 6.34
N HIS A 17 5.40 6.08 5.62
CA HIS A 17 4.18 6.26 4.83
C HIS A 17 2.98 6.53 5.74
N ILE A 18 2.83 5.77 6.83
CA ILE A 18 1.80 6.03 7.86
C ILE A 18 1.93 7.46 8.40
N TYR A 19 3.15 7.90 8.74
CA TYR A 19 3.38 9.25 9.23
C TYR A 19 2.98 10.31 8.19
N ALA A 20 3.42 10.16 6.94
CA ALA A 20 3.10 11.09 5.87
C ALA A 20 1.59 11.17 5.61
N LEU A 21 0.91 10.03 5.49
CA LEU A 21 -0.53 9.96 5.23
C LEU A 21 -1.35 10.56 6.39
N ARG A 22 -0.94 10.32 7.64
CA ARG A 22 -1.63 10.89 8.82
C ARG A 22 -1.43 12.39 9.00
N ASN A 23 -0.37 12.95 8.43
CA ASN A 23 -0.04 14.37 8.55
C ASN A 23 -0.21 15.12 7.22
N ILE A 24 -0.86 14.52 6.22
CA ILE A 24 -0.97 15.11 4.89
C ILE A 24 -1.76 16.43 4.91
N GLU A 25 -2.78 16.53 5.78
CA GLU A 25 -3.61 17.74 5.93
C GLU A 25 -2.79 18.94 6.42
N PHE A 26 -1.72 18.72 7.20
CA PHE A 26 -0.82 19.80 7.60
C PHE A 26 -0.11 20.44 6.40
N HIS A 27 0.21 19.64 5.37
CA HIS A 27 0.90 20.10 4.17
C HIS A 27 -0.06 20.58 3.09
N PHE A 28 -1.28 20.04 3.05
CA PHE A 28 -2.28 20.28 2.01
C PHE A 28 -3.66 20.59 2.62
N PRO A 29 -3.81 21.69 3.39
CA PRO A 29 -5.02 21.96 4.16
C PRO A 29 -6.26 22.23 3.31
N ASP A 30 -6.08 22.69 2.08
CA ASP A 30 -7.18 23.04 1.17
C ASP A 30 -7.73 21.85 0.37
N TYR A 31 -7.13 20.65 0.52
CA TYR A 31 -7.58 19.45 -0.18
C TYR A 31 -8.63 18.71 0.65
N ASP A 32 -9.85 18.59 0.13
CA ASP A 32 -10.91 17.74 0.72
C ASP A 32 -10.68 16.24 0.39
N ILE A 33 -9.49 15.73 0.67
CA ILE A 33 -9.17 14.30 0.53
C ILE A 33 -8.51 13.82 1.82
N LYS A 34 -9.15 12.86 2.47
CA LYS A 34 -8.65 12.22 3.69
C LYS A 34 -8.16 10.81 3.39
N PRO A 35 -6.85 10.56 3.29
CA PRO A 35 -6.33 9.21 3.14
C PRO A 35 -6.52 8.40 4.42
N VAL A 36 -7.06 7.20 4.31
CA VAL A 36 -7.28 6.29 5.43
C VAL A 36 -6.68 4.93 5.10
N ILE A 37 -5.67 4.53 5.88
CA ILE A 37 -5.10 3.18 5.79
C ILE A 37 -6.10 2.23 6.44
N LYS A 38 -6.79 1.41 5.62
CA LYS A 38 -7.85 0.51 6.08
C LYS A 38 -7.35 -0.89 6.38
N VAL A 39 -6.35 -1.34 5.63
CA VAL A 39 -5.77 -2.68 5.77
C VAL A 39 -4.26 -2.64 5.61
N VAL A 40 -3.57 -3.43 6.41
CA VAL A 40 -2.15 -3.74 6.23
C VAL A 40 -1.94 -5.21 5.89
N TYR A 41 -1.13 -5.49 4.87
CA TYR A 41 -0.74 -6.84 4.49
C TYR A 41 0.66 -7.19 5.00
N GLY A 42 0.83 -8.45 5.40
CA GLY A 42 2.13 -9.00 5.76
C GLY A 42 2.17 -10.53 5.80
N ARG A 43 3.24 -11.14 5.29
CA ARG A 43 3.39 -12.61 5.22
C ARG A 43 3.27 -13.33 6.58
N ASN A 44 3.78 -12.72 7.64
CA ASN A 44 3.69 -13.29 8.99
C ASN A 44 2.49 -12.69 9.71
N GLU A 45 1.48 -13.52 9.96
CA GLU A 45 0.19 -13.10 10.50
C GLU A 45 0.30 -12.45 11.89
N ASP A 46 1.11 -13.03 12.79
CA ASP A 46 1.28 -12.49 14.13
C ASP A 46 1.92 -11.10 14.10
N LYS A 47 2.96 -10.92 13.28
CA LYS A 47 3.67 -9.64 13.14
C LYS A 47 2.80 -8.57 12.48
N VAL A 48 2.04 -8.90 11.44
CA VAL A 48 1.17 -7.92 10.78
C VAL A 48 -0.01 -7.54 11.68
N ARG A 49 -0.54 -8.49 12.48
CA ARG A 49 -1.56 -8.21 13.51
C ARG A 49 -1.03 -7.29 14.60
N GLU A 50 0.17 -7.53 15.09
CA GLU A 50 0.82 -6.64 16.07
C GLU A 50 1.01 -5.23 15.49
N PHE A 51 1.51 -5.14 14.26
CA PHE A 51 1.70 -3.88 13.57
C PHE A 51 0.39 -3.12 13.37
N SER A 52 -0.68 -3.81 12.95
CA SER A 52 -1.98 -3.17 12.76
C SER A 52 -2.53 -2.61 14.07
N ARG A 53 -2.39 -3.34 15.18
CA ARG A 53 -2.78 -2.86 16.51
C ARG A 53 -1.97 -1.64 16.93
N LYS A 54 -0.64 -1.70 16.79
CA LYS A 54 0.28 -0.62 17.17
C LYS A 54 0.00 0.69 16.44
N TYR A 55 -0.39 0.60 15.18
CA TYR A 55 -0.69 1.76 14.34
C TYR A 55 -2.20 1.95 14.13
N GLU A 56 -3.07 1.30 14.91
CA GLU A 56 -4.52 1.49 14.85
C GLU A 56 -5.10 1.37 13.43
N ILE A 57 -4.57 0.42 12.65
CA ILE A 57 -5.07 0.11 11.31
C ILE A 57 -6.25 -0.87 11.45
N PRO A 58 -7.44 -0.54 10.90
CA PRO A 58 -8.67 -1.29 11.18
C PRO A 58 -8.62 -2.79 10.84
N SER A 59 -7.87 -3.15 9.81
CA SER A 59 -7.76 -4.54 9.35
C SER A 59 -6.31 -4.93 9.08
N TYR A 60 -6.04 -6.23 9.16
CA TYR A 60 -4.79 -6.83 8.72
C TYR A 60 -5.09 -8.12 7.96
N THR A 61 -4.14 -8.55 7.14
CA THR A 61 -4.23 -9.86 6.47
C THR A 61 -2.84 -10.38 6.08
N ASN A 62 -2.71 -11.70 6.00
CA ASN A 62 -1.59 -12.39 5.38
C ASN A 62 -1.88 -12.83 3.93
N ASP A 63 -2.99 -12.37 3.35
CA ASP A 63 -3.35 -12.56 1.95
C ASP A 63 -3.26 -11.23 1.19
N MET A 64 -2.31 -11.14 0.27
CA MET A 64 -2.05 -9.93 -0.51
C MET A 64 -3.25 -9.59 -1.41
N PHE A 65 -3.86 -10.58 -2.04
CA PHE A 65 -4.98 -10.35 -2.94
C PHE A 65 -6.19 -9.85 -2.16
N LYS A 66 -6.44 -10.40 -0.97
CA LYS A 66 -7.48 -9.89 -0.07
C LYS A 66 -7.27 -8.43 0.31
N ALA A 67 -6.04 -7.99 0.58
CA ALA A 67 -5.75 -6.58 0.84
C ALA A 67 -6.02 -5.69 -0.39
N ILE A 68 -5.59 -6.13 -1.58
CA ILE A 68 -5.71 -5.36 -2.84
C ILE A 68 -7.19 -5.23 -3.27
N SER A 69 -7.95 -6.31 -3.15
CA SER A 69 -9.35 -6.41 -3.60
C SER A 69 -10.38 -5.92 -2.59
N MET A 70 -9.97 -5.54 -1.37
CA MET A 70 -10.87 -5.12 -0.31
C MET A 70 -11.75 -3.94 -0.73
N SER A 71 -13.04 -4.03 -0.41
CA SER A 71 -14.00 -2.97 -0.71
C SER A 71 -13.61 -1.65 -0.01
N GLY A 72 -13.80 -0.53 -0.71
CA GLY A 72 -13.44 0.79 -0.19
C GLY A 72 -11.93 1.08 -0.16
N ILE A 73 -11.10 0.26 -0.82
CA ILE A 73 -9.70 0.56 -1.14
C ILE A 73 -9.60 1.19 -2.54
N ASN A 74 -8.92 2.32 -2.63
CA ASN A 74 -8.68 3.08 -3.86
C ASN A 74 -7.20 3.03 -4.27
N VAL A 75 -6.29 3.04 -3.29
CA VAL A 75 -4.83 3.07 -3.52
C VAL A 75 -4.15 1.88 -2.86
N ILE A 76 -3.22 1.27 -3.56
CA ILE A 76 -2.31 0.25 -3.03
C ILE A 76 -0.94 0.90 -2.80
N ASP A 77 -0.52 0.94 -1.54
CA ASP A 77 0.79 1.45 -1.13
C ASP A 77 1.76 0.29 -0.91
N ILE A 78 2.70 0.10 -1.84
CA ILE A 78 3.61 -1.04 -1.89
C ILE A 78 4.92 -0.68 -1.19
N ALA A 79 5.05 -1.15 0.05
CA ALA A 79 6.26 -1.07 0.88
C ALA A 79 6.82 -2.48 1.19
N LEU A 80 6.88 -3.32 0.15
CA LEU A 80 7.32 -4.71 0.21
C LEU A 80 8.83 -4.85 -0.09
N PRO A 81 9.42 -6.04 0.05
CA PRO A 81 10.70 -6.34 -0.59
C PRO A 81 10.63 -6.18 -2.11
N ASN A 82 11.70 -5.66 -2.73
CA ASN A 82 11.76 -5.28 -4.15
C ASN A 82 11.23 -6.34 -5.13
N TYR A 83 11.47 -7.63 -4.86
CA TYR A 83 11.07 -8.73 -5.74
C TYR A 83 9.54 -8.95 -5.79
N LEU A 84 8.78 -8.37 -4.87
CA LEU A 84 7.31 -8.42 -4.84
C LEU A 84 6.64 -7.20 -5.47
N HIS A 85 7.40 -6.14 -5.81
CA HIS A 85 6.81 -4.90 -6.33
C HIS A 85 6.03 -5.14 -7.62
N HIS A 86 6.63 -5.90 -8.54
CA HIS A 86 6.00 -6.25 -9.81
C HIS A 86 4.67 -6.96 -9.63
N GLU A 87 4.65 -8.06 -8.86
CA GLU A 87 3.43 -8.84 -8.63
C GLU A 87 2.33 -8.01 -7.96
N ALA A 88 2.66 -7.25 -6.92
CA ALA A 88 1.71 -6.43 -6.20
C ALA A 88 1.13 -5.31 -7.07
N ALA A 89 1.97 -4.61 -7.84
CA ALA A 89 1.54 -3.53 -8.72
C ALA A 89 0.66 -4.07 -9.85
N PHE A 90 1.04 -5.17 -10.49
CA PHE A 90 0.24 -5.77 -11.56
C PHE A 90 -1.17 -6.13 -11.10
N ARG A 91 -1.29 -6.83 -9.97
CA ARG A 91 -2.60 -7.18 -9.40
C ARG A 91 -3.43 -5.94 -9.06
N ALA A 92 -2.78 -4.89 -8.54
CA ALA A 92 -3.46 -3.64 -8.22
C ALA A 92 -3.98 -2.92 -9.48
N LEU A 93 -3.14 -2.80 -10.51
CA LEU A 93 -3.49 -2.16 -11.78
C LEU A 93 -4.58 -2.94 -12.53
N GLU A 94 -4.55 -4.27 -12.49
CA GLU A 94 -5.60 -5.14 -13.06
C GLU A 94 -6.98 -4.89 -12.44
N LEU A 95 -7.03 -4.50 -11.17
CA LEU A 95 -8.26 -4.13 -10.48
C LEU A 95 -8.58 -2.63 -10.55
N GLY A 96 -7.86 -1.88 -11.40
CA GLY A 96 -8.05 -0.44 -11.57
C GLY A 96 -7.73 0.39 -10.33
N LYS A 97 -6.86 -0.10 -9.44
CA LYS A 97 -6.42 0.63 -8.25
C LYS A 97 -5.27 1.56 -8.60
N HIS A 98 -5.21 2.71 -7.94
CA HIS A 98 -4.01 3.55 -7.96
C HIS A 98 -2.87 2.84 -7.23
N VAL A 99 -1.63 3.03 -7.67
CA VAL A 99 -0.46 2.38 -7.08
C VAL A 99 0.58 3.40 -6.67
N ILE A 100 1.03 3.30 -5.41
CA ILE A 100 2.26 3.91 -4.92
C ILE A 100 3.26 2.76 -4.75
N CYS A 101 4.41 2.84 -5.41
CA CYS A 101 5.42 1.78 -5.35
C CYS A 101 6.74 2.34 -4.83
N GLU A 102 7.27 1.74 -3.76
CA GLU A 102 8.59 2.08 -3.27
C GLU A 102 9.69 1.79 -4.29
N LYS A 103 10.75 2.59 -4.24
CA LYS A 103 11.94 2.38 -5.06
C LYS A 103 12.75 1.17 -4.59
N PRO A 104 13.40 0.42 -5.50
CA PRO A 104 13.29 0.50 -6.97
C PRO A 104 11.95 -0.06 -7.48
N LEU A 105 11.52 0.36 -8.68
CA LEU A 105 10.24 -0.08 -9.26
C LEU A 105 10.15 -1.61 -9.37
N ALA A 106 11.22 -2.27 -9.80
CA ALA A 106 11.33 -3.74 -9.83
C ALA A 106 12.79 -4.17 -9.68
N VAL A 107 13.02 -5.49 -9.58
CA VAL A 107 14.37 -6.08 -9.50
C VAL A 107 15.12 -6.13 -10.85
N SER A 108 14.46 -5.82 -11.96
CA SER A 108 15.08 -5.71 -13.28
C SER A 108 14.42 -4.62 -14.11
N SER A 109 15.14 -4.07 -15.09
CA SER A 109 14.60 -3.09 -16.03
C SER A 109 13.45 -3.66 -16.86
N ARG A 110 13.52 -4.94 -17.24
CA ARG A 110 12.42 -5.62 -17.95
C ARG A 110 11.12 -5.59 -17.15
N LEU A 111 11.15 -6.02 -15.88
CA LEU A 111 9.96 -6.02 -15.03
C LEU A 111 9.46 -4.59 -14.76
N ALA A 112 10.38 -3.63 -14.60
CA ALA A 112 10.03 -2.22 -14.46
C ALA A 112 9.28 -1.69 -15.71
N TRP A 113 9.72 -2.06 -16.91
CA TRP A 113 9.03 -1.73 -18.16
C TRP A 113 7.66 -2.38 -18.27
N GLU A 114 7.53 -3.65 -17.88
CA GLU A 114 6.25 -4.34 -17.83
C GLU A 114 5.26 -3.58 -16.92
N MET A 115 5.70 -3.10 -15.74
CA MET A 115 4.87 -2.29 -14.85
C MET A 115 4.52 -0.92 -15.46
N TYR A 116 5.47 -0.27 -16.12
CA TYR A 116 5.26 1.05 -16.73
C TYR A 116 4.19 1.00 -17.82
N PHE A 117 4.24 0.02 -18.73
CA PHE A 117 3.26 -0.08 -19.81
C PHE A 117 1.89 -0.61 -19.38
N LYS A 118 1.77 -1.10 -18.15
CA LYS A 118 0.52 -1.56 -17.56
C LYS A 118 -0.29 -0.42 -16.92
N ALA A 119 0.40 0.64 -16.46
CA ALA A 119 -0.19 1.80 -15.78
C ALA A 119 -0.84 2.77 -16.76
#